data_AF-A0A950ATI8-F1
#
_entry.id   AF-A0A950ATI8-F1
#
_cell.length_a   1.000
_cell.length_b   1.000
_cell.length_c   1.000
_cell.angle_alpha   90.00
_cell.angle_beta   90.00
_cell.angle_gamma   90.00
#
_symmetry.space_group_name_H-M   'P 1'
#
loop_
_entity.id
_entity.type
_entity.pdbx_description
1 polymer ?
#
loop_
_entity_poly.entity_id
_entity_poly.type
_entity_poly.pdbx_seq_one_letter_code
_entity_poly.pdbx_strand_id
1 'polypeptide(L)' 'MTDRAMQALHLLGLDPIAESQADGHSYGFRRERRCADALAQTHIVLSHRHGPEWILEGEMNACFDQI' A
#
# COMPACT_ATOMS: atom_id res chain seq x y z
N MET A 1 -5.09 -28.46 2.71
CA MET A 1 -3.82 -27.79 3.11
C MET A 1 -2.95 -27.43 1.91
N THR A 2 -3.14 -28.06 0.75
CA THR A 2 -2.42 -27.76 -0.49
C THR A 2 -2.64 -26.32 -0.98
N ASP A 3 -3.86 -25.79 -0.92
CA ASP A 3 -4.19 -24.50 -1.54
C ASP A 3 -3.43 -23.32 -0.93
N ARG A 4 -3.38 -23.24 0.40
CA ARG A 4 -2.59 -22.20 1.09
C ARG A 4 -1.09 -22.33 0.86
N ALA A 5 -0.58 -23.56 0.73
CA ALA A 5 0.82 -23.79 0.41
C ALA A 5 1.15 -23.32 -1.02
N MET A 6 0.27 -23.60 -1.98
CA MET A 6 0.43 -23.10 -3.36
C MET A 6 0.31 -21.58 -3.43
N GLN A 7 -0.63 -20.96 -2.69
CA GLN A 7 -0.72 -19.50 -2.60
C GLN A 7 0.58 -18.88 -2.07
N ALA A 8 1.17 -19.46 -1.01
CA ALA A 8 2.44 -19.00 -0.48
C ALA A 8 3.59 -19.15 -1.48
N LEU A 9 3.62 -20.23 -2.25
CA LEU A 9 4.63 -20.44 -3.29
C LEU A 9 4.53 -19.40 -4.42
N HIS A 10 3.31 -19.09 -4.87
CA HIS A 10 3.10 -18.05 -5.89
C HIS A 10 3.42 -16.66 -5.33
N LEU A 11 3.01 -16.37 -4.10
CA LEU A 11 3.35 -15.11 -3.43
C LEU A 11 4.86 -14.92 -3.38
N LEU A 12 5.63 -15.94 -3.00
CA LEU A 12 7.10 -15.87 -2.95
C LEU A 12 7.72 -15.46 -4.30
N GLY A 13 7.16 -15.92 -5.42
CA GLY A 13 7.64 -15.55 -6.76
C GLY A 13 7.17 -14.17 -7.23
N LEU A 14 5.97 -13.75 -6.83
CA LEU A 14 5.35 -12.49 -7.26
C LEU A 14 5.77 -11.28 -6.41
N ASP A 15 6.13 -11.50 -5.14
CA ASP A 15 6.57 -10.48 -4.19
C ASP A 15 7.66 -9.54 -4.76
N PRO A 16 8.77 -10.01 -5.35
CA PRO A 16 9.78 -9.10 -5.93
C PRO A 16 9.28 -8.30 -7.13
N ILE A 17 8.33 -8.84 -7.91
CA ILE A 17 7.74 -8.13 -9.05
C ILE A 17 6.81 -7.04 -8.53
N ALA A 18 5.96 -7.37 -7.57
CA ALA A 18 5.07 -6.41 -6.93
C ALA A 18 5.86 -5.26 -6.28
N GLU A 19 6.95 -5.56 -5.55
CA GLU A 19 7.75 -4.52 -4.90
C GLU A 19 8.50 -3.60 -5.88
N SER A 20 8.93 -4.13 -7.04
CA SER A 20 9.62 -3.33 -8.06
C SER A 20 8.69 -2.51 -8.95
N GLN A 21 7.41 -2.89 -9.07
CA GLN A 21 6.42 -2.22 -9.92
C GLN A 21 5.42 -1.35 -9.15
N ALA A 22 5.24 -1.58 -7.84
CA ALA A 22 4.28 -0.83 -7.03
C ALA A 22 4.68 0.64 -6.83
N ASP A 23 3.67 1.50 -6.67
CA ASP A 23 3.84 2.93 -6.44
C ASP A 23 4.70 3.25 -5.19
N GLY A 24 5.44 4.35 -5.25
CA GLY A 24 6.32 4.81 -4.18
C GLY A 24 5.59 5.20 -2.89
N HIS A 25 4.32 5.59 -2.97
CA HIS A 25 3.47 6.00 -1.85
C HIS A 25 2.35 4.98 -1.54
N SER A 26 2.50 3.74 -1.99
CA SER A 26 1.70 2.61 -1.50
C SER A 26 2.36 1.96 -0.29
N TYR A 27 1.63 1.82 0.82
CA TYR A 27 2.17 1.39 2.11
C TYR A 27 1.52 0.11 2.68
N GLY A 28 0.32 -0.26 2.22
CA GLY A 28 -0.42 -1.40 2.75
C GLY A 28 0.09 -2.74 2.25
N PHE A 29 0.14 -3.76 3.13
CA PHE A 29 0.49 -5.16 2.81
C PHE A 29 1.85 -5.38 2.13
N ARG A 30 2.75 -4.41 2.22
CA ARG A 30 4.07 -4.44 1.60
C ARG A 30 5.17 -4.72 2.62
N ARG A 31 6.28 -5.28 2.14
CA ARG A 31 7.43 -5.56 3.00
C ARG A 31 8.11 -4.26 3.39
N GLU A 32 8.58 -4.21 4.64
CA GLU A 32 9.35 -3.06 5.17
C GLU A 32 8.60 -1.72 5.18
N ARG A 33 7.27 -1.74 4.98
CA ARG A 33 6.40 -0.56 5.04
C ARG A 33 5.35 -0.75 6.11
N ARG A 34 5.00 0.33 6.81
CA ARG A 34 4.01 0.33 7.89
C ARG A 34 3.18 1.61 7.88
N CYS A 35 2.07 1.60 8.63
CA CYS A 35 1.18 2.75 8.74
C CYS A 35 1.88 4.04 9.22
N ALA A 36 2.92 3.91 10.05
CA ALA A 36 3.70 5.05 10.51
C ALA A 36 4.42 5.78 9.37
N ASP A 37 4.83 5.07 8.32
CA ASP A 37 5.53 5.67 7.19
C ASP A 37 4.54 6.47 6.31
N ALA A 38 3.31 5.96 6.17
CA ALA A 38 2.22 6.70 5.53
C ALA A 38 1.90 8.00 6.30
N LEU A 39 1.83 7.94 7.64
CA LEU A 39 1.60 9.11 8.48
C LEU A 39 2.75 10.13 8.35
N ALA A 40 4.00 9.67 8.36
CA ALA A 40 5.16 10.52 8.16
C ALA A 40 5.11 11.22 6.79
N GLN A 41 4.75 10.49 5.73
CA GLN A 41 4.58 11.07 4.40
C GLN A 41 3.46 12.13 4.38
N THR A 42 2.31 11.84 4.99
CA THR A 42 1.22 12.81 5.12
C THR A 42 1.67 14.07 5.85
N HIS A 43 2.44 13.93 6.93
CA HIS A 43 2.99 15.09 7.64
C HIS A 43 3.96 15.89 6.76
N ILE A 44 4.86 15.22 6.03
CA ILE A 44 5.79 15.89 5.10
C ILE A 44 5.00 16.71 4.07
N VAL A 45 3.96 16.14 3.46
CA VAL A 45 3.18 16.81 2.41
C VAL A 45 2.33 17.97 2.96
N LEU A 46 1.71 17.80 4.13
CA LEU A 46 0.71 18.73 4.64
C LEU A 46 1.26 19.83 5.58
N SER A 47 2.42 19.62 6.21
CA SER A 47 2.92 20.52 7.26
C SER A 47 3.55 21.82 6.75
N HIS A 48 3.71 21.98 5.44
CA HIS A 48 4.32 23.16 4.86
C HIS A 48 3.42 24.41 5.00
N ARG A 49 4.06 25.58 5.16
CA ARG A 49 3.36 26.90 5.23
C ARG A 49 2.42 27.16 4.04
N HIS A 50 2.74 26.57 2.89
CA HIS A 50 1.95 26.62 1.66
C HIS A 50 1.52 25.20 1.22
N GLY A 51 1.26 24.32 2.19
CA GLY A 51 0.74 22.98 1.94
C GLY A 51 -0.70 23.00 1.40
N PRO A 52 -1.18 21.89 0.84
CA PRO A 52 -2.56 21.78 0.36
C PRO A 52 -3.55 21.92 1.51
N GLU A 53 -4.60 22.71 1.30
CA GLU A 53 -5.63 22.97 2.32
C GLU A 53 -6.76 21.92 2.33
N TRP A 54 -6.87 21.12 1.27
CA TRP A 54 -7.95 20.19 1.06
C TRP A 54 -7.42 18.79 0.75
N ILE A 55 -8.09 17.78 1.33
CA ILE A 55 -7.80 16.37 1.10
C ILE A 55 -9.07 15.73 0.57
N LEU A 56 -8.93 14.94 -0.49
CA LEU A 56 -10.01 14.07 -0.96
C LEU A 56 -9.85 12.71 -0.29
N GLU A 57 -10.77 12.41 0.62
CA GLU A 57 -10.87 11.08 1.23
C GLU A 57 -11.63 10.14 0.30
N GLY A 58 -11.08 8.96 0.05
CA GLY A 58 -11.68 7.95 -0.82
C GLY A 58 -11.48 6.56 -0.24
N GLU A 59 -12.53 5.76 -0.28
CA GLU A 59 -12.54 4.34 0.08
C GLU A 59 -13.21 3.53 -1.02
N MET A 60 -12.80 2.28 -1.18
CA MET A 60 -13.40 1.34 -2.14
C MET A 60 -14.34 0.38 -1.42
N ASN A 61 -15.62 0.37 -1.81
CA ASN A 61 -16.69 -0.38 -1.11
C ASN A 61 -16.48 -1.91 -1.06
N ALA A 62 -15.82 -2.51 -2.06
CA ALA A 62 -15.69 -3.97 -2.19
C ALA A 62 -14.31 -4.37 -2.72
N CYS A 63 -13.24 -3.87 -2.10
CA CYS A 63 -11.87 -3.94 -2.62
C CYS A 63 -11.30 -5.35 -2.86
N PHE A 64 -11.83 -6.38 -2.19
CA PHE A 64 -11.41 -7.77 -2.39
C PHE A 64 -12.37 -8.59 -3.26
N ASP A 65 -13.64 -8.20 -3.32
CA ASP A 65 -14.68 -8.93 -4.06
C ASP A 65 -14.83 -8.41 -5.50
N GLN A 66 -14.44 -7.17 -5.77
CA GLN A 66 -14.54 -6.50 -7.08
C GLN A 66 -13.16 -6.00 -7.54
N ILE A 67 -12.35 -6.93 -8.06
CA ILE A 67 -11.00 -6.68 -8.61
C ILE A 67 -11.09 -6.20 -10.07
#